data_AF-A0A8T8SNE0-F1
#
_entry.id   AF-A0A8T8SNE0-F1
#
_cell.length_a   1.000
_cell.length_b   1.000
_cell.length_c   1.000
_cell.angle_alpha   90.00
_cell.angle_beta   90.00
_cell.angle_gamma   90.00
#
_symmetry.space_group_name_H-M   'P 1'
#
loop_
_entity.id
_entity.type
_entity.pdbx_description
1 polymer ?
#
loop_
_entity_poly.entity_id
_entity_poly.type
_entity_poly.pdbx_seq_one_letter_code
_entity_poly.pdbx_strand_id
1 'polypeptide(L)'
;QAKQENVSGVLLPAFEAQPQTSGGAAEFALTGLSRGGQQVQKARETYTKALKTLVELASLQTAFVILDEVIRMTNRRVNAIEHVIIPRLENTISYIVSELDEADREEFFRLKKVQGKKKRTAEEAERERAFAREVAAAQAAEEEGETEVEAEAEAEADTTPAVGGGAGEGSDLLSGGKDEDVIF
;
A
#
# COMPACT_ATOMS: atom_id res chain seq x y z
N GLN A 1 -39.61 -23.91 -26.22
CA GLN A 1 -38.70 -24.30 -25.12
C GLN A 1 -38.10 -23.02 -24.53
N ALA A 2 -37.71 -23.04 -23.25
CA ALA A 2 -36.98 -21.92 -22.64
C ALA A 2 -35.48 -22.19 -22.77
N LYS A 3 -34.77 -21.29 -23.45
CA LYS A 3 -33.32 -21.26 -23.56
C LYS A 3 -32.79 -20.18 -22.62
N GLN A 4 -31.54 -20.26 -22.23
CA GLN A 4 -30.89 -19.22 -21.43
C GLN A 4 -29.80 -18.56 -22.28
N GLU A 5 -29.78 -17.24 -22.30
CA GLU A 5 -28.78 -16.43 -22.99
C GLU A 5 -28.03 -15.57 -21.98
N ASN A 6 -26.72 -15.49 -22.09
CA ASN A 6 -25.90 -14.63 -21.24
C ASN A 6 -25.65 -13.31 -21.96
N VAL A 7 -26.13 -12.20 -21.39
CA VAL A 7 -25.88 -10.85 -21.89
C VAL A 7 -25.26 -10.03 -20.78
N SER A 8 -24.02 -9.55 -21.01
CA SER A 8 -23.28 -8.71 -20.07
C SER A 8 -23.13 -9.29 -18.65
N GLY A 9 -23.01 -10.62 -18.53
CA GLY A 9 -22.86 -11.32 -17.25
C GLY A 9 -24.18 -11.63 -16.54
N VAL A 10 -25.32 -11.27 -17.13
CA VAL A 10 -26.66 -11.58 -16.63
C VAL A 10 -27.27 -12.69 -17.48
N LEU A 11 -27.74 -13.75 -16.82
CA LEU A 11 -28.40 -14.87 -17.49
C LEU A 11 -29.88 -14.54 -17.70
N LEU A 12 -30.29 -14.37 -18.94
CA LEU A 12 -31.64 -14.00 -19.36
C LEU A 12 -32.37 -15.21 -19.95
N PRO A 13 -33.65 -15.42 -19.62
CA PRO A 13 -34.46 -16.44 -20.28
C PRO A 13 -34.88 -15.97 -21.69
N ALA A 14 -34.66 -16.83 -22.68
CA ALA A 14 -35.10 -16.66 -24.05
C ALA A 14 -36.19 -17.69 -24.40
N PHE A 15 -37.33 -17.25 -24.94
CA PHE A 15 -38.42 -18.15 -25.33
C PHE A 15 -38.37 -18.45 -26.83
N GLU A 16 -38.34 -19.74 -27.18
CA GLU A 16 -38.45 -20.20 -28.57
C GLU A 16 -39.80 -20.90 -28.80
N ALA A 17 -40.55 -20.41 -29.80
CA ALA A 17 -41.79 -21.03 -30.24
C ALA A 17 -41.49 -22.27 -31.09
N GLN A 18 -41.62 -23.47 -30.50
CA GLN A 18 -41.59 -24.72 -31.23
C GLN A 18 -43.00 -25.06 -31.74
N PRO A 19 -43.27 -24.99 -33.06
CA PRO A 19 -44.51 -25.52 -33.58
C PRO A 19 -44.50 -27.04 -33.41
N GLN A 20 -45.45 -27.57 -32.64
CA GLN A 20 -45.65 -29.02 -32.55
C GLN A 20 -46.15 -29.52 -33.91
N THR A 21 -45.25 -30.07 -34.72
CA THR A 21 -45.56 -30.61 -36.05
C THR A 21 -46.10 -32.04 -36.00
N SER A 22 -46.14 -32.66 -34.81
CA SER A 22 -46.34 -34.10 -34.63
C SER A 22 -47.80 -34.58 -34.46
N GLY A 23 -48.82 -33.71 -34.55
CA GLY A 23 -50.21 -34.17 -34.42
C GLY A 23 -51.32 -33.31 -35.05
N GLY A 24 -51.15 -31.99 -35.12
CA GLY A 24 -52.26 -31.09 -35.47
C GLY A 24 -52.43 -30.73 -36.95
N ALA A 25 -51.56 -31.21 -37.85
CA ALA A 25 -51.76 -31.00 -39.29
C ALA A 25 -52.87 -31.90 -39.85
N ALA A 26 -53.07 -33.07 -39.24
CA ALA A 26 -54.11 -34.03 -39.62
C ALA A 26 -55.44 -33.83 -38.87
N GLU A 27 -55.42 -33.29 -37.64
CA GLU A 27 -56.64 -33.16 -36.81
C GLU A 27 -57.63 -32.11 -37.34
N PHE A 28 -57.17 -31.14 -38.11
CA PHE A 28 -58.00 -30.16 -38.84
C PHE A 28 -57.92 -30.37 -40.35
N ALA A 29 -57.96 -31.61 -40.82
CA ALA A 29 -58.28 -31.85 -42.22
C ALA A 29 -59.66 -31.19 -42.47
N LEU A 30 -59.67 -30.08 -43.22
CA LEU A 30 -60.84 -29.26 -43.55
C LEU A 30 -61.79 -30.01 -44.53
N THR A 31 -62.03 -31.29 -44.28
CA THR A 31 -62.81 -32.25 -45.06
C THR A 31 -64.29 -31.91 -44.90
N GLY A 32 -64.72 -30.85 -45.57
CA GLY A 32 -66.13 -30.42 -45.60
C GLY A 32 -66.35 -28.93 -45.84
N LEU A 33 -65.29 -28.10 -45.79
CA LEU A 33 -65.45 -26.64 -45.85
C LEU A 33 -65.34 -26.03 -47.26
N SER A 34 -65.28 -26.83 -48.32
CA SER A 34 -65.24 -26.34 -49.71
C SER A 34 -64.18 -25.20 -49.84
N ARG A 35 -64.55 -24.04 -50.40
CA ARG A 35 -63.71 -22.84 -50.53
C ARG A 35 -63.36 -22.15 -49.19
N GLY A 36 -64.12 -22.40 -48.13
CA GLY A 36 -63.88 -21.84 -46.79
C GLY A 36 -62.58 -22.34 -46.17
N GLY A 37 -62.14 -23.56 -46.53
CA GLY A 37 -60.88 -24.13 -46.03
C GLY A 37 -59.66 -23.26 -46.36
N GLN A 38 -59.61 -22.62 -47.54
CA GLN A 38 -58.50 -21.74 -47.90
C GLN A 38 -58.41 -20.48 -47.02
N GLN A 39 -59.55 -19.90 -46.63
CA GLN A 39 -59.58 -18.73 -45.75
C GLN A 39 -59.16 -19.08 -44.32
N VAL A 40 -59.58 -20.25 -43.83
CA VAL A 40 -59.17 -20.75 -42.50
C VAL A 40 -57.66 -21.01 -42.45
N GLN A 41 -57.07 -21.58 -43.51
CA GLN A 41 -55.63 -21.76 -43.58
C GLN A 41 -54.88 -20.43 -43.63
N LYS A 42 -55.36 -19.46 -44.41
CA LYS A 42 -54.78 -18.11 -44.43
C LYS A 42 -54.85 -17.42 -43.07
N ALA A 43 -55.98 -17.54 -42.36
CA ALA A 43 -56.14 -17.01 -41.00
C ALA A 43 -55.17 -17.68 -40.01
N ARG A 44 -55.02 -19.02 -40.10
CA ARG A 44 -54.07 -19.79 -39.30
C ARG A 44 -52.63 -19.36 -39.54
N GLU A 45 -52.24 -19.14 -40.79
CA GLU A 45 -50.90 -18.64 -41.12
C GLU A 45 -50.64 -17.26 -40.52
N THR A 46 -51.60 -16.34 -40.63
CA THR A 46 -51.48 -15.00 -40.03
C THR A 46 -51.41 -15.07 -38.51
N TYR A 47 -52.22 -15.93 -37.88
CA TYR A 47 -52.21 -16.11 -36.42
C TYR A 47 -50.90 -16.74 -35.94
N THR A 48 -50.36 -17.71 -36.69
CA THR A 48 -49.08 -18.35 -36.38
C THR A 48 -47.93 -17.34 -36.45
N LYS A 49 -47.96 -16.41 -37.43
CA LYS A 49 -46.98 -15.31 -37.51
C LYS A 49 -47.10 -14.35 -36.32
N ALA A 50 -48.33 -13.94 -35.97
CA ALA A 50 -48.58 -13.08 -34.82
C ALA A 50 -48.15 -13.72 -33.49
N LEU A 51 -48.38 -15.02 -33.32
CA LEU A 51 -47.93 -15.76 -32.14
C LEU A 51 -46.40 -15.77 -32.03
N LYS A 52 -45.67 -15.98 -33.13
CA LYS A 52 -44.19 -15.94 -33.12
C LYS A 52 -43.68 -14.58 -32.62
N THR A 53 -44.22 -13.49 -33.15
CA THR A 53 -43.84 -12.13 -32.70
C THR A 53 -44.22 -11.87 -31.24
N LEU A 54 -45.32 -12.44 -30.76
CA LEU A 54 -45.73 -12.29 -29.36
C LEU A 54 -44.78 -13.06 -28.43
N VAL A 55 -44.35 -14.26 -28.81
CA VAL A 55 -43.35 -15.01 -28.03
C VAL A 55 -42.01 -14.26 -27.95
N GLU A 56 -41.55 -13.67 -29.05
CA GLU A 56 -40.34 -12.82 -29.06
C GLU A 56 -40.50 -11.60 -28.14
N LEU A 57 -41.66 -10.92 -28.19
CA LEU A 57 -41.95 -9.79 -27.32
C LEU A 57 -41.99 -10.19 -25.84
N ALA A 58 -42.62 -11.32 -25.51
CA ALA A 58 -42.66 -11.84 -24.15
C ALA A 58 -41.25 -12.16 -23.64
N SER A 59 -40.38 -12.72 -24.49
CA SER A 59 -38.97 -12.97 -24.18
C SER A 59 -38.23 -11.69 -23.81
N LEU A 60 -38.38 -10.64 -24.62
CA LEU A 60 -37.74 -9.35 -24.36
C LEU A 60 -38.31 -8.69 -23.09
N GLN A 61 -39.61 -8.78 -22.85
CA GLN A 61 -40.25 -8.20 -21.67
C GLN A 61 -39.74 -8.86 -20.38
N THR A 62 -39.66 -10.19 -20.34
CA THR A 62 -39.09 -10.90 -19.18
C THR A 62 -37.62 -10.55 -18.98
N ALA A 63 -36.84 -10.50 -20.06
CA ALA A 63 -35.43 -10.10 -19.99
C ALA A 63 -35.26 -8.67 -19.45
N PHE A 64 -36.11 -7.73 -19.86
CA PHE A 64 -36.07 -6.34 -19.40
C PHE A 64 -36.33 -6.20 -17.90
N VAL A 65 -37.33 -6.93 -17.36
CA VAL A 65 -37.65 -6.90 -15.94
C VAL A 65 -36.49 -7.43 -15.09
N ILE A 66 -35.90 -8.56 -15.50
CA ILE A 66 -34.74 -9.15 -14.80
C ILE A 66 -33.54 -8.20 -14.87
N LEU A 67 -33.29 -7.60 -16.03
CA LEU A 67 -32.18 -6.68 -16.21
C LEU A 67 -32.34 -5.42 -15.36
N ASP A 68 -33.54 -4.84 -15.28
CA ASP A 68 -33.83 -3.69 -14.43
C ASP A 68 -33.56 -3.99 -12.95
N GLU A 69 -33.95 -5.17 -12.46
CA GLU A 69 -33.66 -5.60 -11.10
C GLU A 69 -32.14 -5.69 -10.83
N VAL A 70 -31.39 -6.30 -11.75
CA VAL A 70 -29.93 -6.41 -11.63
C VAL A 70 -29.24 -5.04 -11.67
N ILE A 71 -29.70 -4.13 -12.53
CA ILE A 71 -29.18 -2.76 -12.59
C ILE A 71 -29.45 -2.04 -11.26
N ARG A 72 -30.67 -2.13 -10.71
CA ARG A 72 -30.99 -1.54 -9.41
C ARG A 72 -30.14 -2.11 -8.28
N MET A 73 -29.91 -3.43 -8.27
CA MET A 73 -29.03 -4.07 -7.29
C MET A 73 -27.59 -3.57 -7.43
N THR A 74 -27.09 -3.44 -8.66
CA THR A 74 -25.75 -2.94 -8.95
C THR A 74 -25.60 -1.49 -8.50
N ASN A 75 -26.55 -0.61 -8.84
CA ASN A 75 -26.55 0.79 -8.38
C ASN A 75 -26.58 0.90 -6.86
N ARG A 76 -27.36 0.05 -6.17
CA ARG A 76 -27.36 0.02 -4.70
C ARG A 76 -26.01 -0.39 -4.14
N ARG A 77 -25.33 -1.36 -4.76
CA ARG A 77 -23.98 -1.79 -4.36
C ARG A 77 -22.96 -0.70 -4.58
N VAL A 78 -23.00 -0.01 -5.72
CA VAL A 78 -22.13 1.15 -6.01
C VAL A 78 -22.32 2.22 -4.94
N ASN A 79 -23.57 2.60 -4.66
CA ASN A 79 -23.89 3.60 -3.65
C ASN A 79 -23.42 3.20 -2.22
N ALA A 80 -23.53 1.91 -1.87
CA ALA A 80 -23.02 1.41 -0.59
C ALA A 80 -21.49 1.45 -0.53
N ILE A 81 -20.80 1.16 -1.64
CA ILE A 81 -19.35 1.24 -1.72
C ILE A 81 -18.91 2.69 -1.56
N GLU A 82 -19.49 3.60 -2.34
CA GLU A 82 -19.13 5.02 -2.39
C GLU A 82 -19.38 5.75 -1.07
N HIS A 83 -20.54 5.52 -0.44
CA HIS A 83 -20.95 6.32 0.72
C HIS A 83 -20.76 5.62 2.07
N VAL A 84 -20.49 4.31 2.10
CA VAL A 84 -20.34 3.57 3.36
C VAL A 84 -18.98 2.89 3.45
N ILE A 85 -18.57 2.13 2.44
CA ILE A 85 -17.35 1.31 2.53
C ILE A 85 -16.11 2.18 2.38
N ILE A 86 -16.02 2.99 1.31
CA ILE A 86 -14.86 3.85 1.05
C ILE A 86 -14.59 4.79 2.24
N PRO A 87 -15.56 5.57 2.76
CA PRO A 87 -15.29 6.48 3.88
C PRO A 87 -14.87 5.74 5.16
N ARG A 88 -15.41 4.54 5.41
CA ARG A 88 -14.99 3.72 6.57
C ARG A 88 -13.56 3.22 6.44
N LEU A 89 -13.15 2.84 5.24
CA LEU A 89 -11.78 2.40 4.98
C LEU A 89 -10.81 3.58 5.07
N GLU A 90 -11.15 4.75 4.51
CA GLU A 90 -10.35 5.97 4.62
C GLU A 90 -10.13 6.40 6.08
N ASN A 91 -11.17 6.38 6.91
CA ASN A 91 -11.05 6.64 8.35
C ASN A 91 -10.13 5.62 9.04
N THR A 92 -10.21 4.35 8.64
CA THR A 92 -9.36 3.28 9.20
C THR A 92 -7.90 3.50 8.81
N ILE A 93 -7.64 3.88 7.56
CA ILE A 93 -6.30 4.21 7.08
C ILE A 93 -5.76 5.42 7.84
N SER A 94 -6.55 6.49 7.99
CA SER A 94 -6.14 7.67 8.74
C SER A 94 -5.81 7.34 10.20
N TYR A 95 -6.58 6.45 10.84
CA TYR A 95 -6.30 6.00 12.19
C TYR A 95 -4.97 5.26 12.28
N ILE A 96 -4.74 4.29 11.39
CA ILE A 96 -3.48 3.52 11.35
C ILE A 96 -2.29 4.45 11.12
N VAL A 97 -2.38 5.40 10.19
CA VAL A 97 -1.30 6.37 9.94
C VAL A 97 -1.03 7.21 11.19
N SER A 98 -2.06 7.72 11.85
CA SER A 98 -1.87 8.52 13.08
C SER A 98 -1.24 7.73 14.23
N GLU A 99 -1.58 6.45 14.37
CA GLU A 99 -1.00 5.58 15.42
C GLU A 99 0.46 5.24 15.11
N LEU A 100 0.80 5.01 13.83
CA LEU A 100 2.18 4.78 13.41
C LEU A 100 3.04 6.03 13.60
N ASP A 101 2.55 7.20 13.20
CA ASP A 101 3.26 8.47 13.38
C ASP A 101 3.51 8.79 14.86
N GLU A 102 2.55 8.48 15.75
CA GLU A 102 2.73 8.68 17.19
C GLU A 102 3.72 7.66 17.77
N ALA A 103 3.69 6.39 17.34
CA ALA A 103 4.67 5.38 17.74
C ALA A 103 6.10 5.78 17.32
N ASP A 104 6.28 6.25 16.08
CA ASP A 104 7.55 6.74 15.56
C ASP A 104 8.03 7.98 16.32
N ARG A 105 7.11 8.88 16.65
CA ARG A 105 7.40 10.06 17.47
C ARG A 105 7.87 9.66 18.87
N GLU A 106 7.19 8.74 19.54
CA GLU A 106 7.60 8.23 20.85
C GLU A 106 9.00 7.59 20.81
N GLU A 107 9.29 6.79 19.78
CA GLU A 107 10.61 6.19 19.59
C GLU A 107 11.68 7.25 19.36
N PHE A 108 11.41 8.25 18.52
CA PHE A 108 12.31 9.37 18.28
C PHE A 108 12.65 10.13 19.56
N PHE A 109 11.66 10.44 20.41
CA PHE A 109 11.89 11.08 21.70
C PHE A 109 12.74 10.22 22.65
N ARG A 110 12.49 8.91 22.67
CA ARG A 110 13.26 7.95 23.47
C ARG A 110 14.73 7.94 23.05
N LEU A 111 15.00 7.84 21.75
CA LEU A 111 16.35 7.88 21.19
C LEU A 111 17.04 9.22 21.48
N LYS A 112 16.35 10.35 21.28
CA LYS A 112 16.88 11.69 21.56
C LYS A 112 17.28 11.85 23.04
N LYS A 113 16.48 11.32 23.97
CA LYS A 113 16.79 11.35 25.41
C LYS A 113 18.01 10.50 25.76
N VAL A 114 18.14 9.32 25.17
CA VAL A 114 19.30 8.43 25.37
C VAL A 114 20.57 9.08 24.80
N GLN A 115 20.52 9.63 23.59
CA GLN A 115 21.63 10.35 22.99
C GLN A 115 22.03 11.59 23.80
N GLY A 116 21.05 12.38 24.27
CA GLY A 116 21.30 13.55 25.12
C GLY A 116 21.96 13.19 26.45
N LYS A 117 21.54 12.08 27.09
CA LYS A 117 22.21 11.55 28.28
C LYS A 117 23.66 11.14 27.98
N LYS A 118 23.88 10.37 26.91
CA LYS A 118 25.22 9.93 26.49
C LYS A 118 26.16 11.12 26.22
N LYS A 119 25.68 12.16 25.54
CA LYS A 119 26.45 13.38 25.28
C LYS A 119 26.82 14.11 26.58
N ARG A 120 25.86 14.33 27.48
CA ARG A 120 26.13 14.94 28.79
C ARG A 120 27.16 14.16 29.61
N THR A 121 27.01 12.84 29.71
CA THR A 121 27.98 12.00 30.43
C THR A 121 29.36 12.01 29.77
N ALA A 122 29.42 12.14 28.44
CA ALA A 122 30.70 12.25 27.72
C ALA A 122 31.37 13.60 28.00
N GLU A 123 30.62 14.70 27.97
CA GLU A 123 31.12 16.04 28.31
C GLU A 123 31.60 16.12 29.77
N GLU A 124 30.86 15.52 30.71
CA GLU A 124 31.25 15.44 32.13
C GLU A 124 32.53 14.61 32.29
N ALA A 125 32.62 13.45 31.66
CA ALA A 125 33.82 12.62 31.69
C ALA A 125 35.03 13.30 31.02
N GLU A 126 34.83 14.08 29.95
CA GLU A 126 35.91 14.87 29.34
C GLU A 126 36.38 16.00 30.26
N ARG A 127 35.46 16.68 30.97
CA ARG A 127 35.83 17.69 31.98
C ARG A 127 36.59 17.08 33.15
N GLU A 128 36.16 15.93 33.65
CA GLU A 128 36.88 15.19 34.70
C GLU A 128 38.26 14.73 34.23
N ARG A 129 38.39 14.25 32.98
CA ARG A 129 39.68 13.90 32.38
C ARG A 129 40.59 15.11 32.16
N ALA A 130 40.02 16.24 31.75
CA ALA A 130 40.77 17.49 31.59
C ALA A 130 41.28 18.00 32.94
N PHE A 131 40.42 18.01 33.97
CA PHE A 131 40.79 18.36 35.34
C PHE A 131 41.84 17.40 35.90
N ALA A 132 41.68 16.09 35.72
CA ALA A 132 42.68 15.11 36.14
C ALA A 132 44.02 15.28 35.40
N ARG A 133 44.01 15.67 34.12
CA ARG A 133 45.23 15.98 33.36
C ARG A 133 45.88 17.27 33.84
N GLU A 134 45.13 18.32 34.16
CA GLU A 134 45.67 19.55 34.75
C GLU A 134 46.28 19.29 36.14
N VAL A 135 45.59 18.54 37.00
CA VAL A 135 46.10 18.18 38.32
C VAL A 135 47.34 17.30 38.21
N ALA A 136 47.35 16.31 37.30
CA ALA A 136 48.54 15.49 37.06
C ALA A 136 49.70 16.30 36.46
N ALA A 137 49.43 17.28 35.59
CA ALA A 137 50.46 18.18 35.06
C ALA A 137 51.00 19.13 36.14
N ALA A 138 50.15 19.63 37.05
CA ALA A 138 50.58 20.43 38.19
C ALA A 138 51.40 19.61 39.19
N GLN A 139 50.99 18.37 39.47
CA GLN A 139 51.76 17.43 40.31
C GLN A 139 53.09 17.04 39.67
N ALA A 140 53.14 16.83 38.36
CA ALA A 140 54.39 16.59 37.64
C ALA A 140 55.30 17.84 37.63
N ALA A 141 54.73 19.05 37.57
CA ALA A 141 55.50 20.29 37.69
C ALA A 141 55.99 20.56 39.13
N GLU A 142 55.26 20.10 40.15
CA GLU A 142 55.73 20.11 41.55
C GLU A 142 56.78 19.02 41.80
N GLU A 143 56.67 17.83 41.19
CA GLU A 143 57.72 16.81 41.24
C GLU A 143 58.98 17.25 40.47
N GLU A 144 58.86 17.95 39.34
CA GLU A 144 60.00 18.59 38.65
C GLU A 144 60.60 19.75 39.49
N GLY A 145 59.77 20.50 40.21
CA GLY A 145 60.19 21.55 41.15
C GLY A 145 60.88 21.04 42.42
N GLU A 146 60.60 19.81 42.85
CA GLU A 146 61.32 19.14 43.94
C GLU A 146 62.64 18.50 43.47
N THR A 147 62.77 18.16 42.17
CA THR A 147 64.05 17.70 41.61
C THR A 147 65.06 18.83 41.31
N GLU A 148 64.64 20.10 41.28
CA GLU A 148 65.55 21.24 41.09
C GLU A 148 66.22 21.76 42.38
N VAL A 149 65.91 21.22 43.57
CA VAL A 149 66.57 21.62 44.84
C VAL A 149 67.73 20.70 45.26
N GLU A 150 67.94 19.56 44.60
CA GLU A 150 69.11 18.70 44.80
C GLU A 150 69.90 18.45 43.50
N ALA A 151 70.34 19.51 42.81
CA ALA A 151 71.34 19.36 41.75
C ALA A 151 72.17 20.64 41.49
N GLU A 152 72.78 21.21 42.53
CA GLU A 152 73.97 22.04 42.36
C GLU A 152 75.17 21.41 43.08
N ALA A 153 75.71 20.33 42.51
CA ALA A 153 77.09 19.94 42.73
C ALA A 153 77.62 19.11 41.56
N GLU A 154 78.64 19.70 40.94
CA GLU A 154 79.68 19.09 40.09
C GLU A 154 79.49 19.13 38.56
N ALA A 155 80.55 19.66 37.97
CA ALA A 155 80.70 20.04 36.58
C ALA A 155 81.51 18.99 35.80
N GLU A 156 81.39 19.16 34.48
CA GLU A 156 82.35 18.84 33.41
C GLU A 156 82.37 17.47 32.72
N ALA A 157 82.49 17.62 31.38
CA ALA A 157 83.04 16.75 30.34
C ALA A 157 82.23 15.48 29.99
N ASP A 158 82.12 15.01 28.75
CA ASP A 158 82.48 15.44 27.39
C ASP A 158 81.89 14.36 26.46
N THR A 159 81.77 14.67 25.18
CA THR A 159 81.62 13.79 24.01
C THR A 159 80.24 13.16 23.66
N THR A 160 79.66 13.74 22.62
CA THR A 160 78.90 13.06 21.54
C THR A 160 79.88 12.25 20.64
N PRO A 161 79.47 11.49 19.58
CA PRO A 161 78.15 11.36 18.95
C PRO A 161 77.76 9.92 18.48
N ALA A 162 76.55 9.83 17.90
CA ALA A 162 76.26 9.23 16.57
C ALA A 162 75.30 8.01 16.49
N VAL A 163 74.20 8.26 15.76
CA VAL A 163 73.52 7.38 14.76
C VAL A 163 72.72 6.20 15.34
N GLY A 164 71.47 5.91 14.97
CA GLY A 164 70.56 6.40 13.93
C GLY A 164 69.53 5.32 13.60
N GLY A 165 68.34 5.72 13.12
CA GLY A 165 67.33 4.87 12.45
C GLY A 165 66.26 4.28 13.37
N GLY A 166 64.96 4.39 13.09
CA GLY A 166 64.25 4.98 11.96
C GLY A 166 62.74 4.70 12.04
N ALA A 167 61.98 5.49 11.26
CA ALA A 167 60.67 5.26 10.60
C ALA A 167 59.50 4.63 11.41
N GLY A 168 58.24 5.02 11.25
CA GLY A 168 57.54 5.88 10.29
C GLY A 168 56.03 5.72 10.57
N GLU A 169 55.29 6.82 10.63
CA GLU A 169 54.23 7.19 9.69
C GLU A 169 52.90 6.41 9.75
N GLY A 170 51.82 7.18 9.91
CA GLY A 170 50.43 6.78 9.82
C GLY A 170 49.54 8.01 9.93
N SER A 171 49.51 8.78 8.84
CA SER A 171 48.80 10.03 8.65
C SER A 171 47.28 9.97 8.89
N ASP A 172 46.80 11.07 9.44
CA ASP A 172 45.51 11.71 9.23
C ASP A 172 44.85 11.42 7.87
N LEU A 173 43.52 11.22 7.86
CA LEU A 173 42.59 11.44 6.74
C LEU A 173 41.18 10.97 7.13
N LEU A 174 40.35 11.90 7.62
CA LEU A 174 39.01 12.24 7.08
C LEU A 174 38.22 13.05 8.12
N SER A 175 38.56 14.33 8.19
CA SER A 175 37.63 15.40 8.57
C SER A 175 36.52 15.50 7.52
N GLY A 176 35.39 14.83 7.78
CA GLY A 176 34.13 15.03 7.07
C GLY A 176 33.28 16.08 7.78
N GLY A 177 33.72 17.34 7.76
CA GLY A 177 32.93 18.48 8.20
C GLY A 177 32.34 19.19 6.98
N LYS A 178 31.02 19.10 6.82
CA LYS A 178 30.15 20.16 6.31
C LYS A 178 28.70 19.74 6.55
N ASP A 179 28.21 20.18 7.70
CA ASP A 179 26.81 20.49 7.86
C ASP A 179 26.43 21.49 6.75
N GLU A 180 25.51 21.10 5.88
CA GLU A 180 24.68 22.04 5.13
C GLU A 180 23.26 21.94 5.69
N ASP A 181 22.83 23.08 6.22
CA ASP A 181 21.48 23.37 6.67
C ASP A 181 20.43 22.95 5.63
N VAL A 182 19.45 22.15 6.05
CA VAL A 182 18.12 22.18 5.46
C VAL A 182 17.11 22.28 6.59
N ILE A 183 16.73 23.52 6.87
CA ILE A 183 15.47 23.86 7.51
C ILE A 183 14.38 23.66 6.44
N PHE A 184 13.50 22.68 6.64
CA PHE A 184 12.03 22.77 6.59
C PHE A 184 11.44 21.49 7.19
#